data_AF-A0A2K6QKL5-F1
#
_entry.id   AF-A0A2K6QKL5-F1
#
_cell.length_a   1.000
_cell.length_b   1.000
_cell.length_c   1.000
_cell.angle_alpha   90.00
_cell.angle_beta   90.00
_cell.angle_gamma   90.00
#
_symmetry.space_group_name_H-M   'P 1'
#
loop_
_entity.id
_entity.type
_entity.pdbx_description
1 polymer ?
#
loop_
_entity_poly.entity_id
_entity_poly.type
_entity_poly.pdbx_seq_one_letter_code
_entity_poly.pdbx_strand_id
1 'polypeptide(L)'
;GKTPVVWILPLWLRDNLLVLTVATKETEGFRRFKRSAQFFNYKIQALGLGEDWNVEKGTSAGGGQKVRLLKKALEKHADKEDLVILFTDSYDVLFASGPRELLKKFRQARSQVVFSAEELIYPDRRLEAKYPVVSDGKRFLGSGGFIGYAPNLSKLVAEWEGQDSDSDQLLPQALSLLQPGTLFPAGADQYHPGPPLPYLPEPGWSFG
;
A
#
# COMPACT_ATOMS: atom_id res chain seq x y z
N GLY A 1 -42.22 -21.08 18.19
CA GLY A 1 -40.79 -21.12 17.83
C GLY A 1 -40.39 -19.76 17.29
N LYS A 2 -39.36 -19.13 17.84
CA LYS A 2 -38.84 -17.85 17.33
C LYS A 2 -37.94 -18.19 16.13
N THR A 3 -38.35 -17.78 14.94
CA THR A 3 -37.51 -17.79 13.74
C THR A 3 -36.28 -16.93 14.02
N PRO A 4 -35.04 -17.41 13.76
CA PRO A 4 -33.86 -16.58 13.93
C PRO A 4 -33.87 -15.50 12.86
N VAL A 5 -33.79 -14.24 13.29
CA VAL A 5 -33.56 -13.10 12.39
C VAL A 5 -32.09 -13.18 11.95
N VAL A 6 -31.86 -13.59 10.71
CA VAL A 6 -30.55 -13.50 10.08
C VAL A 6 -30.36 -12.06 9.64
N TRP A 7 -29.49 -11.33 10.33
CA TRP A 7 -29.08 -10.00 9.91
C TRP A 7 -28.18 -10.12 8.68
N ILE A 8 -28.74 -9.88 7.50
CA ILE A 8 -27.95 -9.69 6.29
C ILE A 8 -27.36 -8.28 6.39
N LEU A 9 -26.11 -8.19 6.88
CA LEU A 9 -25.35 -6.96 6.76
C LEU A 9 -25.22 -6.63 5.26
N PRO A 10 -25.51 -5.39 4.85
CA PRO A 10 -25.29 -4.93 3.49
C PRO A 10 -23.88 -5.25 3.01
N LEU A 11 -23.71 -5.52 1.71
CA LEU A 11 -22.42 -5.94 1.13
C LEU A 11 -21.29 -4.93 1.44
N TRP A 12 -21.62 -3.64 1.51
CA TRP A 12 -20.70 -2.54 1.86
C TRP A 12 -20.30 -2.45 3.35
N LEU A 13 -20.92 -3.24 4.23
CA LEU A 13 -20.61 -3.31 5.66
C LEU A 13 -19.56 -4.39 6.00
N ARG A 14 -19.15 -5.23 5.05
CA ARG A 14 -18.02 -6.14 5.25
C ARG A 14 -16.74 -5.41 4.87
N ASP A 15 -15.82 -5.27 5.83
CA ASP A 15 -14.46 -4.83 5.56
C ASP A 15 -13.77 -5.92 4.70
N ASN A 16 -13.87 -5.79 3.38
CA ASN A 16 -13.23 -6.69 2.43
C ASN A 16 -11.79 -6.24 2.20
N LEU A 17 -10.98 -6.37 3.26
CA LEU A 17 -9.59 -5.97 3.29
C LEU A 17 -8.71 -7.18 3.63
N LEU A 18 -7.63 -7.35 2.87
CA LEU A 18 -6.53 -8.25 3.17
C LEU A 18 -5.23 -7.45 3.31
N VAL A 19 -4.47 -7.72 4.37
CA VAL A 19 -3.12 -7.20 4.52
C VAL A 19 -2.12 -8.23 3.99
N LEU A 20 -1.32 -7.84 3.02
CA LEU A 20 -0.15 -8.60 2.58
C LEU A 20 1.10 -7.96 3.17
N THR A 21 2.03 -8.80 3.61
CA THR A 21 3.37 -8.37 4.01
C THR A 21 4.39 -9.43 3.61
N VAL A 22 5.64 -9.02 3.44
CA VAL A 22 6.76 -9.96 3.32
C VAL A 22 7.47 -10.06 4.68
N ALA A 23 7.76 -11.30 5.09
CA ALA A 23 8.57 -11.61 6.26
C ALA A 23 9.20 -13.00 6.05
N THR A 24 10.52 -13.05 5.94
CA THR A 24 11.26 -14.31 5.78
C THR A 24 11.53 -15.00 7.12
N LYS A 25 11.56 -14.23 8.21
CA LYS A 25 11.89 -14.71 9.57
C LYS A 25 10.93 -14.15 10.61
N GLU A 26 10.73 -14.91 11.69
CA GLU A 26 10.06 -14.44 12.91
C GLU A 26 10.99 -13.52 13.72
N THR A 27 11.15 -12.29 13.25
CA THR A 27 11.89 -11.24 13.97
C THR A 27 11.05 -10.64 15.10
N GLU A 28 11.67 -9.92 16.03
CA GLU A 28 10.92 -9.17 17.06
C GLU A 28 10.01 -8.11 16.41
N GLY A 29 10.52 -7.40 15.40
CA GLY A 29 9.75 -6.45 14.58
C GLY A 29 8.50 -7.07 13.96
N PHE A 30 8.64 -8.22 13.29
CA PHE A 30 7.49 -8.93 12.71
C PHE A 30 6.47 -9.38 13.77
N ARG A 31 6.94 -9.83 14.94
CA ARG A 31 6.03 -10.16 16.06
C ARG A 31 5.28 -8.93 16.54
N ARG A 32 5.93 -7.76 16.64
CA ARG A 32 5.27 -6.49 17.01
C ARG A 32 4.22 -6.09 15.97
N PHE A 33 4.55 -6.18 14.69
CA PHE A 33 3.60 -5.97 13.59
C PHE A 33 2.36 -6.84 13.74
N LYS A 34 2.52 -8.17 13.87
CA LYS A 34 1.40 -9.11 14.07
C LYS A 34 0.55 -8.78 15.29
N ARG A 35 1.17 -8.43 16.43
CA ARG A 35 0.44 -8.04 17.65
C ARG A 35 -0.43 -6.80 17.42
N SER A 36 0.12 -5.76 16.78
CA SER A 36 -0.64 -4.54 16.48
C SER A 36 -1.80 -4.80 15.51
N ALA A 37 -1.57 -5.64 14.50
CA ALA A 37 -2.60 -6.02 13.55
C ALA A 37 -3.72 -6.85 14.18
N GLN A 38 -3.37 -7.80 15.06
CA GLN A 38 -4.31 -8.59 15.83
C GLN A 38 -5.17 -7.70 16.75
N PHE A 39 -4.55 -6.71 17.40
CA PHE A 39 -5.27 -5.75 18.24
C PHE A 39 -6.38 -5.02 17.48
N PHE A 40 -6.13 -4.65 16.22
CA PHE A 40 -7.10 -3.98 15.35
C PHE A 40 -7.96 -4.93 14.49
N ASN A 41 -7.84 -6.24 14.67
CA ASN A 41 -8.54 -7.27 13.91
C ASN A 41 -8.27 -7.26 12.39
N TYR A 42 -7.05 -6.97 11.97
CA TYR A 42 -6.64 -7.14 10.57
C TYR A 42 -6.47 -8.62 10.20
N LYS A 43 -6.86 -8.96 8.97
CA LYS A 43 -6.50 -10.23 8.34
C LYS A 43 -5.15 -10.05 7.62
N ILE A 44 -4.11 -10.72 8.10
CA ILE A 44 -2.78 -10.69 7.48
C ILE A 44 -2.47 -12.01 6.79
N GLN A 45 -1.85 -11.92 5.62
CA GLN A 45 -1.09 -13.00 5.02
C GLN A 45 0.37 -12.57 4.89
N ALA A 46 1.26 -13.27 5.61
CA ALA A 46 2.69 -13.10 5.51
C ALA A 46 3.27 -13.98 4.39
N LEU A 47 4.12 -13.40 3.57
CA LEU A 47 4.73 -14.03 2.40
C LEU A 47 6.21 -14.31 2.67
N GLY A 48 6.69 -15.45 2.18
CA GLY A 48 8.11 -15.81 2.22
C GLY A 48 8.62 -16.35 3.56
N LEU A 49 7.75 -16.65 4.55
CA LEU A 49 8.19 -17.21 5.83
C LEU A 49 8.97 -18.52 5.62
N GLY A 50 10.20 -18.55 6.12
CA GLY A 50 11.11 -19.68 5.97
C GLY A 50 11.90 -19.70 4.65
N GLU A 51 11.65 -18.77 3.72
CA GLU A 51 12.51 -18.57 2.56
C GLU A 51 13.77 -17.78 2.94
N ASP A 52 14.88 -18.03 2.25
CA ASP A 52 16.06 -17.20 2.36
C ASP A 52 15.82 -15.83 1.72
N TRP A 53 16.30 -14.78 2.37
CA TRP A 53 16.25 -13.43 1.83
C TRP A 53 17.50 -13.20 0.97
N ASN A 54 17.32 -13.23 -0.34
CA ASN A 54 18.38 -13.07 -1.33
C ASN A 54 18.73 -11.60 -1.49
N VAL A 55 19.54 -11.08 -0.56
CA VAL A 55 20.30 -9.85 -0.80
C VAL A 55 21.67 -10.30 -1.25
N GLU A 56 22.10 -9.90 -2.46
CA GLU A 56 23.53 -9.93 -2.74
C GLU A 56 24.22 -9.09 -1.66
N LYS A 57 25.08 -9.73 -0.85
CA LYS A 57 25.81 -9.07 0.23
C LYS A 57 26.57 -7.85 -0.35
N GLY A 58 26.02 -6.65 -0.17
CA GLY A 58 26.72 -5.40 -0.49
C GLY A 58 26.00 -4.40 -1.39
N THR A 59 24.82 -4.72 -1.96
CA THR A 59 24.03 -3.72 -2.70
C THR A 59 22.95 -3.10 -1.79
N SER A 60 22.92 -1.76 -1.76
CA SER A 60 21.93 -0.97 -1.00
C SER A 60 20.57 -0.89 -1.68
N ALA A 61 20.51 -1.23 -2.97
CA ALA A 61 19.30 -1.33 -3.77
C ALA A 61 18.90 -2.81 -3.80
N GLY A 62 17.87 -3.20 -3.07
CA GLY A 62 17.37 -4.57 -3.03
C GLY A 62 15.88 -4.58 -2.71
N GLY A 63 15.29 -5.77 -2.61
CA GLY A 63 13.88 -5.94 -2.30
C GLY A 63 13.04 -6.46 -3.47
N GLY A 64 13.58 -6.69 -4.66
CA GLY A 64 12.85 -7.29 -5.77
C GLY A 64 12.19 -8.64 -5.42
N GLN A 65 12.78 -9.41 -4.49
CA GLN A 65 12.18 -10.62 -3.94
C GLN A 65 10.79 -10.35 -3.33
N LYS A 66 10.58 -9.20 -2.69
CA LYS A 66 9.27 -8.76 -2.17
C LYS A 66 8.27 -8.58 -3.31
N VAL A 67 8.68 -7.95 -4.41
CA VAL A 67 7.81 -7.75 -5.59
C VAL A 67 7.44 -9.09 -6.23
N ARG A 68 8.39 -10.01 -6.39
CA ARG A 68 8.13 -11.38 -6.88
C ARG A 68 7.13 -12.13 -6.00
N LEU A 69 7.31 -12.09 -4.68
CA LEU A 69 6.40 -12.71 -3.72
C LEU A 69 4.99 -12.11 -3.79
N LEU A 70 4.90 -10.79 -3.93
CA LEU A 70 3.64 -10.08 -4.07
C LEU A 70 2.94 -10.43 -5.39
N LYS A 71 3.66 -10.49 -6.50
CA LYS A 71 3.13 -10.88 -7.82
C LYS A 71 2.42 -12.24 -7.74
N LYS A 72 3.10 -13.25 -7.18
CA LYS A 72 2.53 -14.59 -6.98
C LYS A 72 1.32 -14.61 -6.02
N ALA A 73 1.29 -13.73 -5.02
CA ALA A 73 0.17 -13.65 -4.08
C ALA A 73 -1.06 -12.98 -4.74
N LEU A 74 -0.83 -11.91 -5.50
CA LEU A 74 -1.86 -11.10 -6.14
C LEU A 74 -2.57 -11.83 -7.30
N GLU A 75 -1.89 -12.74 -8.00
CA GLU A 75 -2.50 -13.60 -9.02
C GLU A 75 -3.75 -14.34 -8.51
N LYS A 76 -3.76 -14.75 -7.23
CA LYS A 76 -4.90 -15.47 -6.61
C LYS A 76 -6.11 -14.58 -6.33
N HIS A 77 -5.98 -13.28 -6.58
CA HIS A 77 -6.96 -12.25 -6.24
C HIS A 77 -7.26 -11.32 -7.42
N ALA A 78 -6.71 -11.61 -8.61
CA ALA A 78 -6.81 -10.76 -9.78
C ALA A 78 -8.24 -10.55 -10.29
N ASP A 79 -9.15 -11.48 -9.96
CA ASP A 79 -10.57 -11.48 -10.33
C ASP A 79 -11.49 -10.93 -9.22
N LYS A 80 -10.93 -10.49 -8.09
CA LYS A 80 -11.71 -10.03 -6.93
C LYS A 80 -11.88 -8.51 -6.92
N GLU A 81 -12.80 -8.02 -7.74
CA GLU A 81 -13.07 -6.58 -7.95
C GLU A 81 -13.28 -5.79 -6.65
N ASP A 82 -14.01 -6.35 -5.68
CA ASP A 82 -14.33 -5.67 -4.42
C ASP A 82 -13.28 -5.86 -3.31
N LEU A 83 -12.21 -6.63 -3.55
CA LEU A 83 -11.18 -6.88 -2.54
C LEU A 83 -10.17 -5.73 -2.53
N VAL A 84 -10.06 -5.06 -1.39
CA VAL A 84 -8.98 -4.11 -1.14
C VAL A 84 -7.80 -4.87 -0.52
N ILE A 85 -6.60 -4.60 -1.00
CA ILE A 85 -5.37 -5.13 -0.44
C ILE A 85 -4.52 -3.96 0.05
N LEU A 86 -4.08 -4.04 1.30
CA LEU A 86 -2.99 -3.23 1.83
C LEU A 86 -1.72 -4.08 1.79
N PHE A 87 -0.71 -3.63 1.05
CA PHE A 87 0.66 -4.07 1.28
C PHE A 87 1.35 -3.13 2.27
N THR A 88 2.15 -3.71 3.16
CA THR A 88 3.08 -2.98 4.02
C THR A 88 4.28 -3.86 4.32
N ASP A 89 5.44 -3.25 4.52
CA ASP A 89 6.56 -3.88 5.23
C ASP A 89 6.14 -4.21 6.68
N SER A 90 6.92 -5.04 7.37
CA SER A 90 6.53 -5.54 8.70
C SER A 90 7.60 -5.56 9.77
N TYR A 91 8.88 -5.38 9.44
CA TYR A 91 9.93 -5.43 10.46
C TYR A 91 10.00 -4.13 11.27
N ASP A 92 9.60 -3.01 10.69
CA ASP A 92 9.64 -1.66 11.24
C ASP A 92 8.27 -0.94 11.23
N VAL A 93 7.19 -1.66 10.89
CA VAL A 93 5.83 -1.11 10.83
C VAL A 93 4.95 -1.62 11.98
N LEU A 94 3.99 -0.78 12.40
CA LEU A 94 2.88 -1.16 13.26
C LEU A 94 1.57 -0.52 12.80
N PHE A 95 0.44 -1.13 13.14
CA PHE A 95 -0.87 -0.52 12.93
C PHE A 95 -1.23 0.41 14.09
N ALA A 96 -1.79 1.57 13.76
CA ALA A 96 -2.27 2.57 14.72
C ALA A 96 -3.79 2.84 14.64
N SER A 97 -4.49 2.23 13.67
CA SER A 97 -5.94 2.34 13.49
C SER A 97 -6.51 1.08 12.85
N GLY A 98 -7.84 0.90 12.97
CA GLY A 98 -8.54 -0.28 12.46
C GLY A 98 -8.93 -0.23 10.97
N PRO A 99 -9.30 -1.38 10.37
CA PRO A 99 -9.62 -1.52 8.95
C PRO A 99 -10.64 -0.50 8.43
N ARG A 100 -11.66 -0.19 9.24
CA ARG A 100 -12.73 0.74 8.87
C ARG A 100 -12.24 2.16 8.62
N GLU A 101 -11.32 2.67 9.45
CA GLU A 101 -10.76 4.00 9.26
C GLU A 101 -9.85 4.03 8.02
N LEU A 102 -9.01 3.01 7.87
CA LEU A 102 -8.13 2.84 6.71
C LEU A 102 -8.95 2.83 5.40
N LEU A 103 -9.99 1.99 5.31
CA LEU A 103 -10.85 1.89 4.14
C LEU A 103 -11.61 3.19 3.85
N LYS A 104 -12.04 3.90 4.90
CA LYS A 104 -12.66 5.22 4.76
C LYS A 104 -11.68 6.19 4.07
N LYS A 105 -10.45 6.29 4.58
CA LYS A 105 -9.40 7.18 4.04
C LYS A 105 -9.01 6.80 2.60
N PHE A 106 -8.84 5.50 2.32
CA PHE A 106 -8.56 5.02 0.96
C PHE A 106 -9.65 5.42 -0.04
N ARG A 107 -10.93 5.25 0.31
CA ARG A 107 -12.05 5.65 -0.54
C ARG A 107 -12.12 7.17 -0.72
N GLN A 108 -11.79 7.94 0.31
CA GLN A 108 -11.73 9.42 0.24
C GLN A 108 -10.63 9.92 -0.70
N ALA A 109 -9.53 9.18 -0.85
CA ALA A 109 -8.48 9.50 -1.80
C ALA A 109 -8.93 9.38 -3.28
N ARG A 110 -10.09 8.76 -3.55
CA ARG A 110 -10.68 8.61 -4.90
C ARG A 110 -9.71 8.03 -5.94
N SER A 111 -8.79 7.18 -5.50
CA SER A 111 -7.81 6.51 -6.33
C SER A 111 -8.05 5.00 -6.36
N GLN A 112 -7.57 4.34 -7.41
CA GLN A 112 -7.57 2.88 -7.52
C GLN A 112 -6.40 2.24 -6.76
N VAL A 113 -5.28 2.97 -6.65
CA VAL A 113 -4.06 2.58 -5.91
C VAL A 113 -3.48 3.84 -5.24
N VAL A 114 -3.09 3.71 -3.97
CA VAL A 114 -2.43 4.77 -3.21
C VAL A 114 -1.13 4.20 -2.66
N PHE A 115 -0.02 4.89 -2.91
CA PHE A 115 1.28 4.54 -2.37
C PHE A 115 1.59 5.43 -1.15
N SER A 116 2.41 4.88 -0.25
CA SER A 116 3.10 5.68 0.76
C SER A 116 3.96 6.76 0.09
N ALA A 117 4.23 7.82 0.84
CA ALA A 117 4.99 8.96 0.36
C ALA A 117 6.32 9.09 1.12
N GLU A 118 7.37 9.43 0.39
CA GLU A 118 8.74 9.59 0.87
C GLU A 118 9.30 10.98 0.53
N GLU A 119 10.21 11.45 1.36
CA GLU A 119 10.86 12.75 1.20
C GLU A 119 12.00 12.71 0.17
N LEU A 120 12.70 11.58 0.09
CA LEU A 120 13.83 11.40 -0.80
C LEU A 120 13.46 10.49 -1.97
N ILE A 121 13.88 10.87 -3.17
CA ILE A 121 13.81 9.99 -4.32
C ILE A 121 14.97 9.00 -4.30
N TYR A 122 14.64 7.72 -4.45
CA TYR A 122 15.57 6.60 -4.45
C TYR A 122 15.01 5.51 -5.36
N PRO A 123 15.81 4.68 -6.06
CA PRO A 123 17.26 4.80 -6.20
C PRO A 123 17.69 5.80 -7.30
N ASP A 124 16.82 6.11 -8.27
CA ASP A 124 17.18 6.96 -9.41
C ASP A 124 16.70 8.41 -9.24
N ARG A 125 17.63 9.27 -8.79
CA ARG A 125 17.38 10.72 -8.64
C ARG A 125 17.03 11.42 -9.96
N ARG A 126 17.36 10.85 -11.12
CA ARG A 126 17.06 11.46 -12.43
C ARG A 126 15.56 11.55 -12.70
N LEU A 127 14.76 10.75 -11.99
CA LEU A 127 13.31 10.76 -12.12
C LEU A 127 12.64 11.91 -11.38
N GLU A 128 13.37 12.68 -10.56
CA GLU A 128 12.81 13.76 -9.74
C GLU A 128 12.01 14.77 -10.55
N ALA A 129 12.50 15.16 -11.72
CA ALA A 129 11.83 16.11 -12.60
C ALA A 129 10.49 15.59 -13.18
N LYS A 130 10.28 14.27 -13.15
CA LYS A 130 9.06 13.63 -13.66
C LYS A 130 7.95 13.54 -12.60
N TYR A 131 8.30 13.69 -11.32
CA TYR A 131 7.31 13.74 -10.26
C TYR A 131 6.62 15.11 -10.25
N PRO A 132 5.30 15.19 -10.03
CA PRO A 132 4.62 16.47 -9.86
C PRO A 132 5.22 17.22 -8.66
N VAL A 133 5.24 18.54 -8.75
CA VAL A 133 5.57 19.38 -7.60
C VAL A 133 4.37 19.37 -6.66
N VAL A 134 4.62 19.13 -5.37
CA VAL A 134 3.60 19.19 -4.32
C VAL A 134 3.84 20.44 -3.49
N SER A 135 2.76 21.15 -3.14
CA SER A 135 2.83 22.37 -2.32
C SER A 135 3.02 22.07 -0.84
N ASP A 136 2.57 20.90 -0.40
CA ASP A 136 2.72 20.39 0.96
C ASP A 136 2.89 18.86 0.95
N GLY A 137 3.53 18.33 1.99
CA GLY A 137 3.77 16.90 2.17
C GLY A 137 4.94 16.30 1.40
N LYS A 138 5.02 14.96 1.45
CA LYS A 138 6.09 14.17 0.83
C LYS A 138 5.80 13.95 -0.66
N ARG A 139 6.82 14.10 -1.50
CA ARG A 139 6.66 14.19 -2.96
C ARG A 139 6.79 12.85 -3.68
N PHE A 140 7.67 11.98 -3.20
CA PHE A 140 8.05 10.77 -3.92
C PHE A 140 7.24 9.58 -3.43
N LEU A 141 7.01 8.60 -4.29
CA LEU A 141 6.33 7.37 -3.87
C LEU A 141 7.29 6.50 -3.06
N GLY A 142 6.77 5.72 -2.12
CA GLY A 142 7.49 4.72 -1.32
C GLY A 142 6.95 3.30 -1.56
N SER A 143 7.83 2.30 -1.64
CA SER A 143 7.45 0.88 -1.79
C SER A 143 7.08 0.21 -0.47
N GLY A 144 7.34 0.87 0.68
CA GLY A 144 7.13 0.30 2.01
C GLY A 144 5.67 0.13 2.40
N GLY A 145 4.74 0.81 1.71
CA GLY A 145 3.32 0.60 1.87
C GLY A 145 2.51 1.11 0.69
N PHE A 146 1.48 0.36 0.32
CA PHE A 146 0.51 0.78 -0.70
C PHE A 146 -0.81 0.04 -0.52
N ILE A 147 -1.91 0.66 -0.93
CA ILE A 147 -3.26 0.12 -0.83
C ILE A 147 -3.98 0.28 -2.15
N GLY A 148 -4.77 -0.71 -2.55
CA GLY A 148 -5.52 -0.65 -3.80
C GLY A 148 -6.48 -1.80 -3.96
N TYR A 149 -7.28 -1.73 -5.02
CA TYR A 149 -8.12 -2.86 -5.43
C TYR A 149 -7.25 -3.99 -5.99
N ALA A 150 -7.61 -5.24 -5.68
CA ALA A 150 -6.81 -6.40 -6.03
C ALA A 150 -6.52 -6.53 -7.54
N PRO A 151 -7.46 -6.30 -8.47
CA PRO A 151 -7.17 -6.33 -9.91
C PRO A 151 -6.16 -5.26 -10.33
N ASN A 152 -6.25 -4.04 -9.77
CA ASN A 152 -5.35 -2.94 -10.09
C ASN A 152 -3.93 -3.22 -9.60
N LEU A 153 -3.80 -3.73 -8.37
CA LEU A 153 -2.50 -4.14 -7.83
C LEU A 153 -1.92 -5.33 -8.60
N SER A 154 -2.74 -6.29 -9.01
CA SER A 154 -2.30 -7.43 -9.83
C SER A 154 -1.75 -6.98 -11.18
N LYS A 155 -2.42 -6.04 -11.87
CA LYS A 155 -1.92 -5.46 -13.13
C LYS A 155 -0.60 -4.71 -12.91
N LEU A 156 -0.53 -3.92 -11.83
CA LEU A 156 0.64 -3.14 -11.49
C LEU A 156 1.90 -3.98 -11.27
N VAL A 157 1.78 -5.12 -10.57
CA VAL A 157 2.93 -6.02 -10.35
C VAL A 157 3.16 -6.98 -11.52
N ALA A 158 2.19 -7.18 -12.42
CA ALA A 158 2.35 -8.05 -13.58
C ALA A 158 3.43 -7.53 -14.53
N GLU A 159 3.51 -6.21 -14.71
CA GLU A 159 4.51 -5.53 -15.56
C GLU A 159 5.93 -5.54 -14.97
N TRP A 160 6.10 -5.99 -13.72
CA TRP A 160 7.43 -6.09 -13.12
C TRP A 160 8.20 -7.31 -13.66
N GLU A 161 9.34 -7.02 -14.30
CA GLU A 161 10.29 -8.00 -14.85
C GLU A 161 11.66 -7.99 -14.14
N GLY A 162 11.79 -7.26 -13.03
CA GLY A 162 13.03 -7.16 -12.28
C GLY A 162 13.41 -8.43 -11.51
N GLN A 163 14.68 -8.50 -11.12
CA GLN A 163 15.31 -9.60 -10.38
C GLN A 163 15.12 -9.44 -8.86
N ASP A 164 15.36 -10.50 -8.09
CA ASP A 164 15.25 -10.47 -6.63
C ASP A 164 16.17 -9.42 -5.97
N SER A 165 17.32 -9.16 -6.59
CA SER A 165 18.32 -8.17 -6.18
C SER A 165 18.02 -6.74 -6.61
N ASP A 166 17.05 -6.51 -7.51
CA ASP A 166 16.68 -5.15 -7.91
C ASP A 166 16.00 -4.40 -6.76
N SER A 167 16.04 -3.07 -6.79
CA SER A 167 15.29 -2.29 -5.81
C SER A 167 13.79 -2.37 -6.09
N ASP A 168 13.03 -2.83 -5.10
CA ASP A 168 11.57 -2.79 -5.09
C ASP A 168 11.00 -1.37 -5.26
N GLN A 169 11.76 -0.36 -4.85
CA GLN A 169 11.43 1.04 -4.98
C GLN A 169 11.25 1.47 -6.46
N LEU A 170 11.79 0.71 -7.43
CA LEU A 170 11.56 0.96 -8.85
C LEU A 170 10.12 0.64 -9.30
N LEU A 171 9.38 -0.23 -8.57
CA LEU A 171 7.99 -0.58 -8.90
C LEU A 171 7.08 0.66 -8.95
N PRO A 172 6.96 1.48 -7.87
CA PRO A 172 6.16 2.70 -7.93
C PRO A 172 6.69 3.74 -8.92
N GLN A 173 8.01 3.78 -9.14
CA GLN A 173 8.61 4.69 -10.12
C GLN A 173 8.20 4.36 -11.55
N ALA A 174 8.29 3.09 -11.96
CA ALA A 174 7.87 2.66 -13.30
C ALA A 174 6.41 3.06 -13.58
N LEU A 175 5.53 2.92 -12.59
CA LEU A 175 4.14 3.31 -12.70
C LEU A 175 3.93 4.82 -12.85
N SER A 176 4.66 5.65 -12.09
CA SER A 176 4.58 7.12 -12.18
C SER A 176 4.89 7.64 -13.60
N LEU A 177 5.66 6.88 -14.37
CA LEU A 177 6.01 7.18 -15.76
C LEU A 177 4.90 6.78 -16.75
N LEU A 178 4.12 5.75 -16.41
CA LEU A 178 3.10 5.17 -17.29
C LEU A 178 1.73 5.85 -17.16
N GLN A 179 1.43 6.46 -16.01
CA GLN A 179 0.13 7.09 -15.74
C GLN A 179 0.26 8.51 -15.14
N PRO A 180 0.56 9.53 -15.97
CA PRO A 180 0.56 10.91 -15.50
C PRO A 180 -0.83 11.31 -14.98
N GLY A 181 -0.94 11.60 -13.67
CA GLY A 181 -2.14 12.17 -13.04
C GLY A 181 -3.07 11.21 -12.28
N THR A 182 -2.77 9.90 -12.18
CA THR A 182 -3.67 8.91 -11.55
C THR A 182 -3.23 8.45 -10.15
N LEU A 183 -2.05 8.86 -9.69
CA LEU A 183 -1.44 8.36 -8.46
C LEU A 183 -1.01 9.52 -7.58
N PHE A 184 -1.61 9.58 -6.39
CA PHE A 184 -1.32 10.63 -5.41
C PHE A 184 -0.58 10.02 -4.22
N PRO A 185 0.55 10.60 -3.80
CA PRO A 185 1.14 10.27 -2.50
C PRO A 185 0.12 10.63 -1.40
N ALA A 186 0.04 9.81 -0.36
CA ALA A 186 -0.79 10.12 0.80
C ALA A 186 -0.37 11.47 1.41
N GLY A 187 -1.22 12.49 1.31
CA GLY A 187 -0.94 13.87 1.72
C GLY A 187 -0.94 14.92 0.61
N ALA A 188 -1.12 14.54 -0.67
CA ALA A 188 -1.28 15.49 -1.77
C ALA A 188 -2.73 16.04 -1.84
N ASP A 189 -3.17 16.74 -0.80
CA ASP A 189 -4.43 17.48 -0.79
C ASP A 189 -4.23 18.83 -1.50
N GLN A 190 -4.15 18.84 -2.85
CA GLN A 190 -4.48 20.01 -3.69
C GLN A 190 -4.31 19.72 -5.20
N TYR A 191 -5.37 19.18 -5.82
CA TYR A 191 -5.70 19.48 -7.22
C TYR A 191 -7.20 19.77 -7.32
N HIS A 192 -7.54 21.01 -7.69
CA HIS A 192 -8.91 21.49 -7.89
C HIS A 192 -9.20 21.71 -9.39
N PRO A 193 -10.25 21.12 -9.97
CA PRO A 193 -10.89 21.69 -11.15
C PRO A 193 -12.22 22.36 -10.76
N GLY A 194 -12.24 23.69 -10.61
CA GLY A 194 -13.47 24.54 -10.62
C GLY A 194 -14.37 24.55 -9.37
N PRO A 195 -15.35 25.49 -9.28
CA PRO A 195 -15.46 26.47 -8.18
C PRO A 195 -16.24 26.00 -6.93
N PRO A 196 -16.17 26.76 -5.81
CA PRO A 196 -16.37 26.24 -4.45
C PRO A 196 -17.80 26.43 -3.93
N LEU A 197 -18.22 25.57 -3.00
CA LEU A 197 -19.26 25.88 -2.02
C LEU A 197 -18.84 25.44 -0.61
N PRO A 198 -19.34 26.11 0.45
CA PRO A 198 -18.55 26.45 1.63
C PRO A 198 -18.82 25.52 2.82
N TYR A 199 -17.78 25.16 3.58
CA TYR A 199 -17.59 25.47 5.01
C TYR A 199 -16.31 24.78 5.56
N LEU A 200 -15.54 25.55 6.34
CA LEU A 200 -14.39 25.17 7.19
C LEU A 200 -14.83 24.27 8.38
N PRO A 201 -13.93 23.61 9.18
CA PRO A 201 -12.50 23.89 9.41
C PRO A 201 -11.50 22.69 9.41
N GLU A 202 -10.21 23.04 9.28
CA GLU A 202 -8.92 22.31 9.58
C GLU A 202 -8.86 21.72 11.02
N PRO A 203 -7.92 20.81 11.44
CA PRO A 203 -6.52 20.69 10.99
C PRO A 203 -5.84 19.29 10.94
N GLY A 204 -4.71 19.22 10.21
CA GLY A 204 -3.42 18.66 10.68
C GLY A 204 -3.15 17.15 10.54
N TRP A 205 -2.22 16.77 9.65
CA TRP A 205 -1.57 15.45 9.68
C TRP A 205 -0.07 15.52 9.40
N SER A 206 0.72 15.04 10.37
CA SER A 206 2.11 14.60 10.21
C SER A 206 2.18 13.15 10.71
N PHE A 207 2.71 12.24 9.89
CA PHE A 207 3.07 10.89 10.33
C PHE A 207 4.54 10.90 10.79
N GLY A 208 4.74 10.67 12.09
CA GLY A 208 6.01 10.21 12.65
C GLY A 208 6.11 8.69 12.65
#